data_AF-A0A6J0PQ51-F1
#
_entry.id   AF-A0A6J0PQ51-F1
#
_cell.length_a   1.000
_cell.length_b   1.000
_cell.length_c   1.000
_cell.angle_alpha   90.00
_cell.angle_beta   90.00
_cell.angle_gamma   90.00
#
_symmetry.space_group_name_H-M   'P 1'
#
loop_
_entity.id
_entity.type
_entity.pdbx_description
1 polymer ?
#
loop_
_entity_poly.entity_id
_entity_poly.type
_entity_poly.pdbx_seq_one_letter_code
_entity_poly.pdbx_strand_id
1 'polypeptide(L)'
;MRRLQELLGTSSTDALSSTSDIWLLGKCYKLSPEESSGGTDHGNGSAAFLEDFSSRIWITYRKGFDAIGDSKFTSDVRWGCMIRSSQMLVAQALLFHHLGRSWRKPSQKPHDSKYIEILHLFGDSEACAFSIHNLLEAGKAYGLAAREWVGPYAMCRTWETITRAKREQADLDKEKERLPMVVYVVSGDEDGERGGAPVVCIDVAARLCSDFTKGQISWAPMLLLVPLVLGLEKVNPRYIPLLWETFTFPQSLGILGGKPGASTYIVGVQDDKALYLDPHDVQLAVDIKRDNLDADTSSYHCSTVRNLPLDLIDPSLAIGFYCRDKDDFEDFCSRASKLEDKSNGAPLFTVAQTTRSAISIQHQDALVDGLGGAGNSGMDDTFSDCGAHSGDEEWQIL
;
A
#
# COMPACT_ATOMS: atom_id res chain seq x y z
N MET A 1 -10.45 -1.88 23.13
CA MET A 1 -11.41 -1.01 22.42
C MET A 1 -11.27 0.46 22.80
N ARG A 2 -11.33 0.88 24.09
CA ARG A 2 -11.21 2.32 24.47
C ARG A 2 -9.95 3.04 23.97
N ARG A 3 -8.76 2.43 24.03
CA ARG A 3 -7.49 3.03 23.56
C ARG A 3 -7.42 3.29 22.04
N LEU A 4 -8.19 2.56 21.23
CA LEU A 4 -8.16 2.69 19.77
C LEU A 4 -9.04 3.85 19.28
N GLN A 5 -10.20 4.06 19.93
CA GLN A 5 -11.03 5.25 19.75
C GLN A 5 -10.34 6.54 20.18
N GLU A 6 -9.40 6.46 21.13
CA GLU A 6 -8.54 7.59 21.52
C GLU A 6 -7.43 7.86 20.49
N LEU A 7 -6.94 6.83 19.77
CA LEU A 7 -5.85 6.95 18.79
C LEU A 7 -6.31 7.31 17.37
N LEU A 8 -7.47 6.82 16.94
CA LEU A 8 -8.05 7.06 15.61
C LEU A 8 -8.94 8.33 15.56
N GLY A 9 -9.06 9.06 16.68
CA GLY A 9 -10.22 9.93 16.89
C GLY A 9 -11.49 9.08 17.05
N THR A 10 -12.60 9.68 17.45
CA THR A 10 -13.88 8.96 17.57
C THR A 10 -14.21 8.30 16.23
N SER A 11 -13.99 6.99 16.12
CA SER A 11 -14.50 6.19 14.99
C SER A 11 -16.01 6.21 15.11
N SER A 12 -16.64 7.19 14.46
CA SER A 12 -18.07 7.30 14.49
C SER A 12 -18.63 6.34 13.47
N THR A 13 -19.61 5.54 13.87
CA THR A 13 -20.58 4.94 12.95
C THR A 13 -21.61 6.00 12.53
N ASP A 14 -21.18 7.27 12.39
CA ASP A 14 -22.03 8.35 11.91
C ASP A 14 -22.62 7.91 10.58
N ALA A 15 -23.92 8.12 10.45
CA ALA A 15 -24.65 7.78 9.24
C ALA A 15 -23.93 8.39 8.04
N LEU A 16 -23.72 7.55 7.01
CA LEU A 16 -23.31 8.01 5.69
C LEU A 16 -24.27 9.11 5.23
N SER A 17 -23.75 10.08 4.48
CA SER A 17 -24.60 11.10 3.86
C SER A 17 -25.66 10.41 3.00
N SER A 18 -26.91 10.84 3.12
CA SER A 18 -28.03 10.27 2.35
C SER A 18 -28.13 10.84 0.94
N THR A 19 -27.33 11.86 0.62
CA THR A 19 -27.45 12.63 -0.63
C THR A 19 -26.19 12.59 -1.49
N SER A 20 -25.02 12.39 -0.89
CA SER A 20 -23.74 12.46 -1.58
C SER A 20 -23.30 11.11 -2.14
N ASP A 21 -22.69 11.13 -3.32
CA ASP A 21 -22.15 9.93 -3.97
C ASP A 21 -21.04 9.29 -3.13
N ILE A 22 -21.00 7.96 -3.13
CA ILE A 22 -19.94 7.17 -2.49
C ILE A 22 -19.00 6.62 -3.57
N TRP A 23 -17.71 6.85 -3.41
CA TRP A 23 -16.68 6.17 -4.21
C TRP A 23 -16.06 5.04 -3.40
N LEU A 24 -16.08 3.83 -3.94
CA LEU A 24 -15.47 2.65 -3.34
C LEU A 24 -14.57 2.00 -4.39
N LEU A 25 -13.26 2.02 -4.19
CA LEU A 25 -12.27 1.36 -5.06
C LEU A 25 -12.56 1.54 -6.57
N GLY A 26 -12.67 2.78 -7.05
CA GLY A 26 -12.92 3.11 -8.46
C GLY A 26 -14.36 3.03 -8.95
N LYS A 27 -15.33 2.67 -8.09
CA LYS A 27 -16.75 2.60 -8.43
C LYS A 27 -17.56 3.64 -7.67
N CYS A 28 -18.34 4.43 -8.41
CA CYS A 28 -19.27 5.41 -7.86
C CYS A 28 -20.65 4.78 -7.59
N TYR A 29 -21.24 5.12 -6.45
CA TYR A 29 -22.60 4.79 -6.04
C TYR A 29 -23.37 6.08 -5.81
N LYS A 30 -24.34 6.33 -6.69
CA LYS A 30 -25.22 7.49 -6.58
C LYS A 30 -26.28 7.24 -5.53
N LEU A 31 -26.43 8.17 -4.58
CA LEU A 31 -27.45 8.11 -3.52
C LEU A 31 -28.62 9.09 -3.77
N SER A 32 -28.42 10.07 -4.64
CA SER A 32 -29.48 11.02 -5.00
C SER A 32 -30.59 10.36 -5.84
N PRO A 33 -31.87 10.71 -5.63
CA PRO A 33 -32.92 10.40 -6.57
C PRO A 33 -32.71 11.21 -7.85
N GLU A 34 -32.36 10.57 -8.96
CA GLU A 34 -32.58 11.23 -10.25
C GLU A 34 -34.10 11.37 -10.43
N GLU A 35 -34.58 12.56 -10.80
CA GLU A 35 -35.95 12.81 -11.25
C GLU A 35 -36.21 12.11 -12.60
N SER A 36 -35.94 10.82 -12.71
CA SER A 36 -36.45 10.01 -13.80
C SER A 36 -37.85 9.57 -13.42
N SER A 37 -38.83 10.17 -14.10
CA SER A 37 -40.25 9.85 -14.04
C SER A 37 -40.52 8.34 -13.93
N GLY A 38 -40.94 7.90 -12.74
CA GLY A 38 -41.57 6.61 -12.48
C GLY A 38 -40.64 5.50 -12.00
N GLY A 39 -40.50 5.35 -10.67
CA GLY A 39 -39.95 4.14 -10.07
C GLY A 39 -39.35 4.35 -8.68
N THR A 40 -39.68 3.48 -7.74
CA THR A 40 -39.25 3.44 -6.33
C THR A 40 -37.75 3.08 -6.17
N ASP A 41 -36.82 3.92 -6.63
CA ASP A 41 -35.40 3.54 -6.75
C ASP A 41 -34.44 4.12 -5.68
N HIS A 42 -34.97 4.75 -4.63
CA HIS A 42 -34.17 5.27 -3.49
C HIS A 42 -33.31 4.19 -2.78
N GLY A 43 -33.57 2.89 -3.00
CA GLY A 43 -32.90 1.78 -2.32
C GLY A 43 -31.71 1.16 -3.06
N ASN A 44 -31.54 1.40 -4.37
CA ASN A 44 -30.62 0.59 -5.18
C ASN A 44 -29.15 0.97 -4.99
N GLY A 45 -28.82 2.27 -4.98
CA GLY A 45 -27.44 2.74 -4.82
C GLY A 45 -26.82 2.38 -3.46
N SER A 46 -27.55 2.62 -2.37
CA SER A 46 -27.09 2.28 -1.01
C SER A 46 -26.97 0.78 -0.79
N ALA A 47 -27.95 -0.02 -1.25
CA ALA A 47 -27.89 -1.47 -1.15
C ALA A 47 -26.72 -2.05 -1.97
N ALA A 48 -26.52 -1.56 -3.20
CA ALA A 48 -25.42 -1.99 -4.06
C ALA A 48 -24.05 -1.62 -3.47
N PHE A 49 -23.95 -0.46 -2.80
CA PHE A 49 -22.75 -0.08 -2.05
C PHE A 49 -22.49 -1.03 -0.88
N LEU A 50 -23.50 -1.32 -0.05
CA LEU A 50 -23.36 -2.21 1.11
C LEU A 50 -23.01 -3.64 0.69
N GLU A 51 -23.59 -4.12 -0.42
CA GLU A 51 -23.24 -5.42 -1.00
C GLU A 51 -21.77 -5.45 -1.45
N ASP A 52 -21.27 -4.38 -2.10
CA ASP A 52 -19.87 -4.28 -2.51
C ASP A 52 -18.91 -4.22 -1.32
N PHE A 53 -19.20 -3.33 -0.37
CA PHE A 53 -18.42 -3.14 0.85
C PHE A 53 -18.29 -4.45 1.62
N SER A 54 -19.42 -5.12 1.88
CA SER A 54 -19.44 -6.40 2.59
C SER A 54 -18.81 -7.56 1.83
N SER A 55 -18.69 -7.44 0.50
CA SER A 55 -17.98 -8.40 -0.34
C SER A 55 -16.46 -8.23 -0.32
N ARG A 56 -15.91 -7.13 0.21
CA ARG A 56 -14.46 -6.93 0.27
C ARG A 56 -13.83 -7.87 1.30
N ILE A 57 -12.59 -8.30 1.04
CA ILE A 57 -11.89 -9.23 1.94
C ILE A 57 -11.39 -8.42 3.13
N TRP A 58 -11.78 -8.86 4.32
CA TRP A 58 -11.46 -8.23 5.59
C TRP A 58 -10.59 -9.17 6.41
N ILE A 59 -9.35 -8.76 6.68
CA ILE A 59 -8.39 -9.56 7.43
C ILE A 59 -8.04 -8.79 8.71
N THR A 60 -8.20 -9.45 9.84
CA THR A 60 -8.05 -8.83 11.17
C THR A 60 -6.98 -9.53 12.00
N TYR A 61 -6.77 -9.05 13.22
CA TYR A 61 -5.98 -9.79 14.20
C TYR A 61 -6.52 -11.20 14.41
N ARG A 62 -5.59 -12.14 14.49
CA ARG A 62 -5.86 -13.56 14.71
C ARG A 62 -5.13 -14.05 15.97
N LYS A 63 -5.68 -15.09 16.58
CA LYS A 63 -5.09 -15.80 17.70
C LYS A 63 -5.25 -17.30 17.52
N GLY A 64 -4.31 -18.08 18.05
CA GLY A 64 -4.32 -19.53 17.97
C GLY A 64 -3.79 -20.07 16.64
N PHE A 65 -3.05 -19.27 15.87
CA PHE A 65 -2.25 -19.77 14.75
C PHE A 65 -0.94 -20.40 15.24
N ASP A 66 -0.28 -21.16 14.37
CA ASP A 66 1.00 -21.81 14.67
C ASP A 66 2.09 -20.79 15.06
N ALA A 67 3.00 -21.18 15.95
CA ALA A 67 4.04 -20.26 16.42
C ALA A 67 4.88 -19.71 15.25
N ILE A 68 5.17 -18.41 15.27
CA ILE A 68 5.95 -17.74 14.22
C ILE A 68 7.44 -18.07 14.40
N GLY A 69 8.02 -18.87 13.50
CA GLY A 69 9.42 -19.29 13.55
C GLY A 69 9.80 -19.88 14.91
N ASP A 70 10.98 -19.54 15.42
CA ASP A 70 11.44 -19.99 16.75
C ASP A 70 10.82 -19.19 17.92
N SER A 71 9.91 -18.25 17.63
CA SER A 71 9.23 -17.48 18.67
C SER A 71 8.10 -18.28 19.32
N LYS A 72 7.45 -17.71 20.34
CA LYS A 72 6.24 -18.28 20.96
C LYS A 72 4.96 -17.52 20.57
N PHE A 73 5.04 -16.66 19.55
CA PHE A 73 3.91 -15.82 19.16
C PHE A 73 2.91 -16.61 18.34
N THR A 74 1.72 -16.81 18.90
CA THR A 74 0.56 -17.47 18.29
C THR A 74 -0.61 -16.49 18.09
N SER A 75 -0.30 -15.19 18.13
CA SER A 75 -1.26 -14.11 17.97
C SER A 75 -0.57 -12.82 17.52
N ASP A 76 -1.21 -12.08 16.62
CA ASP A 76 -0.72 -10.80 16.10
C ASP A 76 -1.41 -9.57 16.71
N VAL A 77 -2.21 -9.81 17.74
CA VAL A 77 -2.98 -8.78 18.44
C VAL A 77 -2.06 -7.67 18.95
N ARG A 78 -2.42 -6.42 18.59
CA ARG A 78 -1.72 -5.15 18.92
C ARG A 78 -0.46 -4.84 18.12
N TRP A 79 -0.02 -5.68 17.19
CA TRP A 79 1.18 -5.39 16.41
C TRP A 79 1.05 -5.71 14.91
N GLY A 80 0.22 -6.68 14.53
CA GLY A 80 0.05 -7.08 13.12
C GLY A 80 -0.77 -6.12 12.23
N CYS A 81 -1.28 -4.99 12.73
CA CYS A 81 -2.30 -4.20 12.00
C CYS A 81 -1.84 -3.75 10.60
N MET A 82 -0.58 -3.33 10.44
CA MET A 82 -0.02 -2.95 9.13
C MET A 82 0.08 -4.15 8.17
N ILE A 83 0.42 -5.33 8.71
CA ILE A 83 0.46 -6.56 7.91
C ILE A 83 -0.95 -6.87 7.43
N ARG A 84 -1.94 -6.85 8.31
CA ARG A 84 -3.35 -7.15 7.99
C ARG A 84 -3.95 -6.16 7.00
N SER A 85 -3.72 -4.86 7.17
CA SER A 85 -4.18 -3.84 6.22
C SER A 85 -3.55 -4.03 4.83
N SER A 86 -2.26 -4.37 4.77
CA SER A 86 -1.60 -4.69 3.50
C SER A 86 -2.09 -5.99 2.86
N GLN A 87 -2.36 -7.03 3.65
CA GLN A 87 -2.96 -8.27 3.18
C GLN A 87 -4.33 -8.00 2.54
N MET A 88 -5.16 -7.14 3.13
CA MET A 88 -6.45 -6.76 2.53
C MET A 88 -6.28 -6.06 1.18
N LEU A 89 -5.31 -5.15 1.04
CA LEU A 89 -5.04 -4.46 -0.23
C LEU A 89 -4.64 -5.47 -1.33
N VAL A 90 -3.70 -6.37 -1.04
CA VAL A 90 -3.26 -7.40 -2.01
C VAL A 90 -4.33 -8.44 -2.29
N ALA A 91 -5.14 -8.81 -1.29
CA ALA A 91 -6.29 -9.69 -1.46
C ALA A 91 -7.31 -9.08 -2.43
N GLN A 92 -7.54 -7.77 -2.34
CA GLN A 92 -8.38 -7.05 -3.29
C GLN A 92 -7.81 -7.05 -4.71
N ALA A 93 -6.50 -6.89 -4.88
CA ALA A 93 -5.85 -7.02 -6.19
C ALA A 93 -6.06 -8.41 -6.81
N LEU A 94 -5.86 -9.47 -6.02
CA LEU A 94 -6.10 -10.86 -6.44
C LEU A 94 -7.57 -11.11 -6.80
N LEU A 95 -8.49 -10.58 -6.01
CA LEU A 95 -9.92 -10.66 -6.27
C LEU A 95 -10.29 -9.99 -7.60
N PHE A 96 -9.72 -8.79 -7.87
CA PHE A 96 -9.99 -8.07 -9.12
C PHE A 96 -9.34 -8.74 -10.33
N HIS A 97 -8.18 -9.36 -10.13
CA HIS A 97 -7.49 -10.13 -11.16
C HIS A 97 -8.30 -11.36 -11.57
N HIS A 98 -8.70 -12.20 -10.61
CA HIS A 98 -9.34 -13.48 -10.91
C HIS A 98 -10.86 -13.39 -11.14
N LEU A 99 -11.56 -12.55 -10.39
CA LEU A 99 -13.03 -12.49 -10.39
C LEU A 99 -13.59 -11.15 -10.92
N GLY A 100 -12.73 -10.12 -11.04
CA GLY A 100 -13.11 -8.80 -11.53
C GLY A 100 -13.67 -7.87 -10.45
N ARG A 101 -13.57 -6.56 -10.68
CA ARG A 101 -14.04 -5.51 -9.74
C ARG A 101 -15.53 -5.63 -9.41
N SER A 102 -16.35 -6.07 -10.38
CA SER A 102 -17.79 -6.23 -10.25
C SER A 102 -18.22 -7.45 -9.43
N TRP A 103 -17.29 -8.35 -9.07
CA TRP A 103 -17.62 -9.51 -8.25
C TRP A 103 -18.18 -9.11 -6.87
N ARG A 104 -19.17 -9.85 -6.41
CA ARG A 104 -19.80 -9.76 -5.09
C ARG A 104 -19.80 -11.15 -4.46
N LYS A 105 -19.68 -11.21 -3.13
CA LYS A 105 -19.66 -12.47 -2.38
C LYS A 105 -21.04 -13.13 -2.47
N PRO A 106 -21.17 -14.33 -3.06
CA PRO A 106 -22.43 -15.04 -3.06
C PRO A 106 -22.84 -15.45 -1.64
N SER A 107 -24.14 -15.37 -1.35
CA SER A 107 -24.71 -15.88 -0.09
C SER A 107 -24.84 -17.41 -0.07
N GLN A 108 -24.83 -18.04 -1.24
CA GLN A 108 -25.00 -19.49 -1.41
C GLN A 108 -23.67 -20.22 -1.51
N LYS A 109 -23.66 -21.47 -1.04
CA LYS A 109 -22.58 -22.44 -1.21
C LYS A 109 -22.93 -23.43 -2.34
N PRO A 110 -21.95 -24.09 -2.98
CA PRO A 110 -20.50 -23.97 -2.75
C PRO A 110 -19.94 -22.62 -3.25
N HIS A 111 -18.83 -22.19 -2.65
CA HIS A 111 -18.16 -20.97 -3.06
C HIS A 111 -17.36 -21.16 -4.37
N ASP A 112 -17.08 -20.05 -5.07
CA ASP A 112 -16.20 -20.04 -6.23
C ASP A 112 -14.79 -20.52 -5.82
N SER A 113 -14.23 -21.47 -6.59
CA SER A 113 -12.91 -22.05 -6.29
C SER A 113 -11.81 -21.00 -6.24
N LYS A 114 -11.83 -19.99 -7.13
CA LYS A 114 -10.83 -18.92 -7.11
C LYS A 114 -10.98 -18.01 -5.90
N TYR A 115 -12.19 -17.77 -5.43
CA TYR A 115 -12.38 -17.04 -4.18
C TYR A 115 -11.80 -17.81 -2.97
N ILE A 116 -12.02 -19.11 -2.88
CA ILE A 116 -11.43 -19.95 -1.80
C ILE A 116 -9.91 -20.03 -1.91
N GLU A 117 -9.37 -20.21 -3.12
CA GLU A 117 -7.92 -20.14 -3.35
C GLU A 117 -7.33 -18.80 -2.90
N ILE A 118 -8.00 -17.67 -3.18
CA ILE A 118 -7.54 -16.36 -2.73
C ILE A 118 -7.48 -16.29 -1.20
N LEU A 119 -8.55 -16.70 -0.49
CA LEU A 119 -8.55 -16.67 0.97
C LEU A 119 -7.49 -17.58 1.57
N HIS A 120 -7.27 -18.75 0.98
CA HIS A 120 -6.25 -19.69 1.41
C HIS A 120 -4.84 -19.06 1.38
N LEU A 121 -4.52 -18.22 0.37
CA LEU A 121 -3.20 -17.55 0.30
C LEU A 121 -2.86 -16.73 1.54
N PHE A 122 -3.87 -16.23 2.26
CA PHE A 122 -3.70 -15.35 3.43
C PHE A 122 -3.95 -16.05 4.78
N GLY A 123 -4.15 -17.37 4.78
CA GLY A 123 -4.31 -18.14 6.02
C GLY A 123 -3.12 -17.95 6.96
N ASP A 124 -3.35 -18.05 8.27
CA ASP A 124 -2.33 -17.82 9.30
C ASP A 124 -1.43 -19.06 9.51
N SER A 125 -0.83 -19.56 8.43
CA SER A 125 0.07 -20.72 8.45
C SER A 125 1.22 -20.52 7.48
N GLU A 126 2.39 -21.08 7.78
CA GLU A 126 3.55 -21.08 6.87
C GLU A 126 3.25 -21.75 5.52
N ALA A 127 2.26 -22.65 5.48
CA ALA A 127 1.79 -23.28 4.26
C ALA A 127 1.13 -22.30 3.27
N CYS A 128 0.58 -21.18 3.76
CA CYS A 128 -0.14 -20.20 2.94
C CYS A 128 0.84 -19.12 2.46
N ALA A 129 0.97 -18.91 1.14
CA ALA A 129 2.05 -18.11 0.57
C ALA A 129 2.19 -16.68 1.12
N PHE A 130 1.09 -16.02 1.46
CA PHE A 130 1.03 -14.63 1.91
C PHE A 130 0.54 -14.50 3.36
N SER A 131 0.77 -15.54 4.16
CA SER A 131 0.53 -15.53 5.60
C SER A 131 1.37 -14.49 6.33
N ILE A 132 0.95 -14.16 7.55
CA ILE A 132 1.75 -13.31 8.45
C ILE A 132 3.15 -13.89 8.69
N HIS A 133 3.29 -15.21 8.78
CA HIS A 133 4.56 -15.90 8.94
C HIS A 133 5.50 -15.63 7.78
N ASN A 134 5.02 -15.86 6.55
CA ASN A 134 5.81 -15.69 5.34
C ASN A 134 6.12 -14.20 5.05
N LEU A 135 5.21 -13.29 5.40
CA LEU A 135 5.46 -11.84 5.28
C LEU A 135 6.52 -11.35 6.27
N LEU A 136 6.50 -11.84 7.51
CA LEU A 136 7.55 -11.53 8.48
C LEU A 136 8.92 -12.03 8.01
N GLU A 137 9.00 -13.24 7.46
CA GLU A 137 10.23 -13.79 6.92
C GLU A 137 10.78 -12.93 5.77
N ALA A 138 9.94 -12.62 4.79
CA ALA A 138 10.33 -11.82 3.62
C ALA A 138 10.69 -10.37 3.98
N GLY A 139 10.13 -9.83 5.05
CA GLY A 139 10.31 -8.45 5.47
C GLY A 139 11.44 -8.20 6.47
N LYS A 140 12.17 -9.23 6.92
CA LYS A 140 13.24 -9.09 7.93
C LYS A 140 14.25 -8.00 7.58
N ALA A 141 14.64 -7.91 6.30
CA ALA A 141 15.59 -6.90 5.80
C ALA A 141 15.07 -5.45 5.91
N TYR A 142 13.75 -5.28 6.05
CA TYR A 142 13.09 -3.97 6.20
C TYR A 142 12.57 -3.75 7.64
N GLY A 143 13.06 -4.53 8.60
CA GLY A 143 12.72 -4.39 10.02
C GLY A 143 11.40 -5.03 10.44
N LEU A 144 10.77 -5.86 9.59
CA LEU A 144 9.59 -6.62 10.00
C LEU A 144 10.00 -7.68 11.03
N ALA A 145 9.46 -7.55 12.23
CA ALA A 145 9.59 -8.51 13.30
C ALA A 145 8.30 -8.57 14.11
N ALA A 146 8.03 -9.70 14.75
CA ALA A 146 6.88 -9.81 15.64
C ALA A 146 6.97 -8.77 16.77
N ARG A 147 5.87 -8.04 16.98
CA ARG A 147 5.72 -6.92 17.93
C ARG A 147 6.34 -5.59 17.53
N GLU A 148 7.14 -5.55 16.46
CA GLU A 148 7.67 -4.31 15.92
C GLU A 148 6.67 -3.72 14.92
N TRP A 149 6.51 -2.40 14.97
CA TRP A 149 5.72 -1.70 13.97
C TRP A 149 6.59 -1.36 12.76
N VAL A 150 6.01 -1.50 11.57
CA VAL A 150 6.63 -1.08 10.32
C VAL A 150 5.72 -0.13 9.57
N GLY A 151 6.33 0.82 8.87
CA GLY A 151 5.61 1.76 8.03
C GLY A 151 5.19 1.16 6.68
N PRO A 152 4.30 1.86 5.94
CA PRO A 152 3.83 1.46 4.63
C PRO A 152 4.96 1.18 3.61
N TYR A 153 6.04 1.97 3.63
CA TYR A 153 7.20 1.76 2.75
C TYR A 153 7.82 0.37 2.92
N ALA A 154 8.21 0.01 4.16
CA ALA A 154 8.79 -1.29 4.48
C ALA A 154 7.85 -2.45 4.09
N MET A 155 6.54 -2.25 4.29
CA MET A 155 5.54 -3.23 3.89
C MET A 155 5.44 -3.40 2.36
N CYS A 156 5.49 -2.31 1.59
CA CYS A 156 5.51 -2.36 0.12
C CYS A 156 6.75 -3.11 -0.39
N ARG A 157 7.93 -2.83 0.19
CA ARG A 157 9.18 -3.53 -0.17
C ARG A 157 9.14 -5.01 0.20
N THR A 158 8.49 -5.37 1.31
CA THR A 158 8.25 -6.77 1.69
C THR A 158 7.39 -7.50 0.66
N TRP A 159 6.32 -6.85 0.15
CA TRP A 159 5.48 -7.42 -0.91
C TRP A 159 6.26 -7.66 -2.21
N GLU A 160 7.18 -6.77 -2.56
CA GLU A 160 8.10 -6.98 -3.68
C GLU A 160 9.00 -8.20 -3.44
N THR A 161 9.64 -8.30 -2.27
CA THR A 161 10.53 -9.41 -1.91
C THR A 161 9.81 -10.75 -1.91
N ILE A 162 8.66 -10.86 -1.22
CA ILE A 162 7.93 -12.13 -1.14
C ILE A 162 7.43 -12.58 -2.51
N THR A 163 6.96 -11.64 -3.35
CA THR A 163 6.49 -11.96 -4.70
C THR A 163 7.60 -12.52 -5.57
N ARG A 164 8.80 -11.91 -5.50
CA ARG A 164 9.99 -12.40 -6.20
C ARG A 164 10.40 -13.79 -5.71
N ALA A 165 10.51 -13.99 -4.40
CA ALA A 165 10.90 -15.27 -3.81
C ALA A 165 9.91 -16.40 -4.15
N LYS A 166 8.59 -16.14 -4.05
CA LYS A 166 7.56 -17.14 -4.40
C LYS A 166 7.55 -17.45 -5.90
N ARG A 167 7.86 -16.48 -6.76
CA ARG A 167 8.00 -16.71 -8.20
C ARG A 167 9.19 -17.63 -8.52
N GLU A 168 10.34 -17.40 -7.90
CA GLU A 168 11.52 -18.25 -8.06
C GLU A 168 11.25 -19.68 -7.57
N GLN A 169 10.55 -19.84 -6.44
CA GLN A 169 10.11 -21.15 -5.95
C GLN A 169 9.14 -21.84 -6.93
N ALA A 170 8.18 -21.11 -7.49
CA ALA A 170 7.21 -21.65 -8.45
C ALA A 170 7.81 -22.04 -9.81
N ASP A 171 8.92 -21.42 -10.21
CA ASP A 171 9.68 -21.82 -11.39
C ASP A 171 10.40 -23.18 -11.19
N LEU A 172 10.73 -23.52 -9.94
CA LEU A 172 11.32 -24.82 -9.57
C LEU A 172 10.25 -25.89 -9.31
N ASP A 173 9.12 -25.50 -8.71
CA ASP A 173 8.00 -26.37 -8.36
C ASP A 173 6.67 -25.71 -8.77
N LYS A 174 6.08 -26.20 -9.86
CA LYS A 174 4.86 -25.62 -10.45
C LYS A 174 3.63 -25.70 -9.54
N GLU A 175 3.68 -26.47 -8.46
CA GLU A 175 2.58 -26.54 -7.49
C GLU A 175 2.62 -25.40 -6.45
N LYS A 176 3.70 -24.61 -6.43
CA LYS A 176 3.84 -23.49 -5.50
C LYS A 176 3.03 -22.28 -5.94
N GLU A 177 2.40 -21.67 -4.95
CA GLU A 177 1.60 -20.46 -5.10
C GLU A 177 2.48 -19.26 -5.40
N ARG A 178 2.00 -18.39 -6.28
CA ARG A 178 2.64 -17.13 -6.63
C ARG A 178 1.61 -16.06 -6.90
N LEU A 179 2.04 -14.80 -6.82
CA LEU A 179 1.22 -13.68 -7.26
C LEU A 179 1.14 -13.70 -8.80
N PRO A 180 -0.05 -13.59 -9.41
CA PRO A 180 -0.22 -13.61 -10.87
C PRO A 180 0.07 -12.24 -11.52
N MET A 181 0.66 -11.30 -10.77
CA MET A 181 0.93 -9.94 -11.19
C MET A 181 2.32 -9.50 -10.72
N VAL A 182 2.87 -8.54 -11.44
CA VAL A 182 4.10 -7.82 -11.10
C VAL A 182 3.81 -6.86 -9.94
N VAL A 183 4.76 -6.72 -9.00
CA VAL A 183 4.71 -5.67 -7.98
C VAL A 183 5.66 -4.55 -8.40
N TYR A 184 5.13 -3.34 -8.57
CA TYR A 184 5.92 -2.13 -8.82
C TYR A 184 5.77 -1.16 -7.65
N VAL A 185 6.82 -1.07 -6.83
CA VAL A 185 6.89 -0.08 -5.74
C VAL A 185 7.45 1.22 -6.30
N VAL A 186 6.65 2.29 -6.27
CA VAL A 186 7.00 3.60 -6.79
C VAL A 186 7.49 4.47 -5.63
N SER A 187 8.78 4.39 -5.34
CA SER A 187 9.47 5.26 -4.38
C SER A 187 10.25 6.36 -5.10
N GLY A 188 10.56 7.45 -4.40
CA GLY A 188 11.52 8.45 -4.89
C GLY A 188 12.93 7.86 -5.06
N ASP A 189 13.83 8.63 -5.69
CA ASP A 189 15.20 8.22 -5.98
C ASP A 189 15.96 7.76 -4.72
N GLU A 190 16.89 6.80 -4.92
CA GLU A 190 17.73 6.09 -3.94
C GLU A 190 17.65 6.62 -2.50
N ASP A 191 16.86 5.92 -1.68
CA ASP A 191 16.72 6.11 -0.23
C ASP A 191 15.83 7.27 0.25
N GLY A 192 15.12 7.98 -0.63
CA GLY A 192 14.19 9.05 -0.21
C GLY A 192 14.89 10.33 0.25
N GLU A 193 16.20 10.42 0.04
CA GLU A 193 17.09 11.48 0.51
C GLU A 193 16.99 12.77 -0.31
N ARG A 194 16.42 12.73 -1.52
CA ARG A 194 16.41 13.90 -2.43
C ARG A 194 15.13 14.72 -2.43
N GLY A 195 14.11 14.30 -1.68
CA GLY A 195 12.81 14.96 -1.69
C GLY A 195 12.12 14.94 -3.06
N GLY A 196 10.84 15.29 -3.08
CA GLY A 196 10.02 15.31 -4.31
C GLY A 196 9.01 14.16 -4.38
N ALA A 197 8.04 14.32 -5.28
CA ALA A 197 6.98 13.33 -5.47
C ALA A 197 7.53 12.08 -6.18
N PRO A 198 7.19 10.86 -5.73
CA PRO A 198 7.63 9.64 -6.40
C PRO A 198 7.19 9.61 -7.88
N VAL A 199 8.02 8.99 -8.72
CA VAL A 199 7.85 9.03 -10.18
C VAL A 199 7.52 7.64 -10.72
N VAL A 200 6.34 7.50 -11.31
CA VAL A 200 5.97 6.30 -12.08
C VAL A 200 6.73 6.34 -13.40
N CYS A 201 7.72 5.46 -13.54
CA CYS A 201 8.53 5.35 -14.76
C CYS A 201 7.93 4.27 -15.69
N ILE A 202 7.48 4.68 -16.88
CA ILE A 202 6.85 3.78 -17.85
C ILE A 202 7.83 2.71 -18.36
N ASP A 203 9.10 3.06 -18.53
CA ASP A 203 10.13 2.10 -18.94
C ASP A 203 10.45 1.06 -17.87
N VAL A 204 10.44 1.45 -16.58
CA VAL A 204 10.58 0.53 -15.46
C VAL A 204 9.40 -0.44 -15.44
N ALA A 205 8.17 0.06 -15.57
CA ALA A 205 6.98 -0.78 -15.66
C ALA A 205 7.07 -1.80 -16.81
N ALA A 206 7.48 -1.35 -18.00
CA ALA A 206 7.66 -2.22 -19.17
C ALA A 206 8.75 -3.30 -18.95
N ARG A 207 9.88 -2.94 -18.33
CA ARG A 207 10.95 -3.89 -17.99
C ARG A 207 10.46 -4.94 -17.00
N LEU A 208 9.79 -4.52 -15.92
CA LEU A 208 9.24 -5.44 -14.93
C LEU A 208 8.23 -6.41 -15.56
N CYS A 209 7.37 -5.95 -16.47
CA CYS A 209 6.45 -6.82 -17.22
C CYS A 209 7.19 -7.81 -18.14
N SER A 210 8.23 -7.35 -18.84
CA SER A 210 9.05 -8.22 -19.70
C SER A 210 9.76 -9.32 -18.89
N ASP A 211 10.37 -8.95 -17.76
CA ASP A 211 11.06 -9.89 -16.87
C ASP A 211 10.08 -10.91 -16.26
N PHE A 212 8.89 -10.45 -15.90
CA PHE A 212 7.85 -11.29 -15.33
C PHE A 212 7.31 -12.31 -16.33
N THR A 213 7.17 -11.93 -17.61
CA THR A 213 6.67 -12.81 -18.66
C THR A 213 7.77 -13.63 -19.34
N LYS A 214 9.04 -13.41 -18.98
CA LYS A 214 10.21 -13.99 -19.69
C LYS A 214 10.15 -13.69 -21.20
N GLY A 215 9.62 -12.51 -21.55
CA GLY A 215 9.42 -12.06 -22.93
C GLY A 215 8.30 -12.75 -23.71
N GLN A 216 7.44 -13.55 -23.05
CA GLN A 216 6.36 -14.31 -23.75
C GLN A 216 5.10 -13.49 -24.05
N ILE A 217 4.80 -12.47 -23.22
CA ILE A 217 3.62 -11.61 -23.36
C ILE A 217 4.09 -10.16 -23.27
N SER A 218 3.45 -9.25 -24.01
CA SER A 218 3.85 -7.85 -24.06
C SER A 218 3.67 -7.11 -22.73
N TRP A 219 2.71 -7.52 -21.89
CA TRP A 219 2.41 -6.88 -20.62
C TRP A 219 1.81 -7.87 -19.62
N ALA A 220 2.32 -7.87 -18.39
CA ALA A 220 1.76 -8.65 -17.28
C ALA A 220 0.84 -7.76 -16.43
N PRO A 221 -0.18 -8.33 -15.77
CA PRO A 221 -0.94 -7.60 -14.75
C PRO A 221 0.01 -7.01 -13.70
N MET A 222 -0.34 -5.83 -13.17
CA MET A 222 0.54 -5.05 -12.31
C MET A 222 -0.20 -4.55 -11.06
N LEU A 223 0.42 -4.77 -9.91
CA LEU A 223 0.12 -4.13 -8.63
C LEU A 223 1.13 -2.99 -8.42
N LEU A 224 0.65 -1.76 -8.51
CA LEU A 224 1.43 -0.57 -8.20
C LEU A 224 1.21 -0.19 -6.73
N LEU A 225 2.30 0.10 -6.01
CA LEU A 225 2.28 0.56 -4.63
C LEU A 225 3.07 1.87 -4.52
N VAL A 226 2.41 2.93 -4.08
CA VAL A 226 2.99 4.28 -3.96
C VAL A 226 3.06 4.66 -2.47
N PRO A 227 4.15 4.32 -1.75
CA PRO A 227 4.36 4.76 -0.38
C PRO A 227 4.65 6.26 -0.31
N LEU A 228 4.01 6.97 0.63
CA LEU A 228 4.02 8.43 0.74
C LEU A 228 4.10 8.87 2.21
N VAL A 229 4.71 10.04 2.41
CA VAL A 229 4.64 10.82 3.66
C VAL A 229 4.10 12.21 3.32
N LEU A 230 2.85 12.49 3.67
CA LEU A 230 2.10 13.67 3.21
C LEU A 230 2.02 14.80 4.26
N GLY A 231 2.84 14.72 5.29
CA GLY A 231 2.91 15.68 6.39
C GLY A 231 3.70 15.12 7.57
N LEU A 232 3.88 15.94 8.62
CA LEU A 232 4.62 15.55 9.82
C LEU A 232 3.72 14.82 10.81
N GLU A 233 2.67 15.49 11.29
CA GLU A 233 1.71 14.92 12.27
C GLU A 233 0.34 14.62 11.67
N LYS A 234 -0.05 15.42 10.67
CA LYS A 234 -1.32 15.34 9.93
C LYS A 234 -1.03 15.50 8.45
N VAL A 235 -1.89 14.95 7.62
CA VAL A 235 -1.84 15.19 6.18
C VAL A 235 -1.98 16.69 5.91
N ASN A 236 -1.10 17.24 5.08
CA ASN A 236 -1.24 18.61 4.62
C ASN A 236 -2.55 18.74 3.81
N PRO A 237 -3.47 19.67 4.16
CA PRO A 237 -4.77 19.82 3.51
C PRO A 237 -4.72 19.91 1.98
N ARG A 238 -3.61 20.39 1.41
CA ARG A 238 -3.41 20.45 -0.05
C ARG A 238 -3.49 19.09 -0.75
N TYR A 239 -3.17 17.99 -0.05
CA TYR A 239 -3.17 16.64 -0.60
C TYR A 239 -4.53 15.96 -0.47
N ILE A 240 -5.44 16.46 0.37
CA ILE A 240 -6.74 15.82 0.64
C ILE A 240 -7.60 15.70 -0.64
N PRO A 241 -7.75 16.74 -1.48
CA PRO A 241 -8.47 16.60 -2.75
C PRO A 241 -7.82 15.59 -3.69
N LEU A 242 -6.49 15.53 -3.72
CA LEU A 242 -5.76 14.60 -4.59
C LEU A 242 -5.96 13.15 -4.12
N LEU A 243 -5.89 12.90 -2.81
CA LEU A 243 -6.14 11.59 -2.22
C LEU A 243 -7.57 11.13 -2.51
N TRP A 244 -8.55 12.02 -2.32
CA TRP A 244 -9.95 11.76 -2.64
C TRP A 244 -10.10 11.33 -4.11
N GLU A 245 -9.46 12.05 -5.04
CA GLU A 245 -9.56 11.76 -6.48
C GLU A 245 -8.97 10.39 -6.86
N THR A 246 -7.97 9.88 -6.13
CA THR A 246 -7.43 8.53 -6.39
C THR A 246 -8.45 7.41 -6.22
N PHE A 247 -9.52 7.59 -5.43
CA PHE A 247 -10.61 6.62 -5.29
C PHE A 247 -11.54 6.57 -6.50
N THR A 248 -11.43 7.56 -7.41
CA THR A 248 -12.20 7.60 -8.66
C THR A 248 -11.55 6.82 -9.79
N PHE A 249 -10.31 6.39 -9.61
CA PHE A 249 -9.56 5.65 -10.63
C PHE A 249 -10.12 4.22 -10.68
N PRO A 250 -10.50 3.68 -11.86
CA PRO A 250 -10.92 2.28 -11.98
C PRO A 250 -9.89 1.27 -11.45
N GLN A 251 -8.62 1.66 -11.48
CA GLN A 251 -7.48 0.90 -10.98
C GLN A 251 -7.32 0.95 -9.45
N SER A 252 -8.07 1.79 -8.74
CA SER A 252 -7.87 2.05 -7.31
C SER A 252 -8.03 0.78 -6.46
N LEU A 253 -7.00 0.48 -5.68
CA LEU A 253 -7.05 -0.48 -4.58
C LEU A 253 -7.11 0.22 -3.23
N GLY A 254 -7.39 1.52 -3.19
CA GLY A 254 -7.45 2.28 -1.94
C GLY A 254 -6.08 2.50 -1.30
N ILE A 255 -6.08 2.70 0.02
CA ILE A 255 -4.93 3.18 0.78
C ILE A 255 -4.73 2.32 2.03
N LEU A 256 -3.51 1.84 2.25
CA LEU A 256 -3.09 1.31 3.56
C LEU A 256 -2.26 2.36 4.28
N GLY A 257 -2.42 2.48 5.59
CA GLY A 257 -1.68 3.48 6.36
C GLY A 257 -2.12 3.51 7.81
N GLY A 258 -1.61 4.47 8.57
CA GLY A 258 -1.97 4.66 9.97
C GLY A 258 -0.78 4.64 10.92
N LYS A 259 -1.04 5.08 12.15
CA LYS A 259 -0.04 5.17 13.22
C LYS A 259 0.38 3.80 13.74
N PRO A 260 1.51 3.72 14.46
CA PRO A 260 1.85 2.55 15.27
C PRO A 260 0.68 2.02 16.09
N GLY A 261 0.26 0.78 15.79
CA GLY A 261 -0.85 0.10 16.47
C GLY A 261 -2.26 0.56 16.08
N ALA A 262 -2.39 1.36 15.01
CA ALA A 262 -3.67 1.91 14.52
C ALA A 262 -3.74 1.94 12.98
N SER A 263 -3.17 0.95 12.29
CA SER A 263 -3.24 0.88 10.81
C SER A 263 -4.62 0.44 10.32
N THR A 264 -5.12 1.07 9.27
CA THR A 264 -6.40 0.76 8.62
C THR A 264 -6.22 0.57 7.11
N TYR A 265 -7.23 -0.03 6.47
CA TYR A 265 -7.32 -0.12 5.01
C TYR A 265 -8.49 0.72 4.52
N ILE A 266 -8.19 1.89 3.94
CA ILE A 266 -9.17 2.82 3.40
C ILE A 266 -9.57 2.36 2.01
N VAL A 267 -10.86 2.08 1.82
CA VAL A 267 -11.40 1.48 0.60
C VAL A 267 -12.27 2.45 -0.19
N GLY A 268 -12.69 3.56 0.40
CA GLY A 268 -13.57 4.51 -0.27
C GLY A 268 -13.63 5.85 0.41
N VAL A 269 -14.41 6.75 -0.18
CA VAL A 269 -14.65 8.11 0.29
C VAL A 269 -16.11 8.52 0.06
N GLN A 270 -16.63 9.36 0.94
CA GLN A 270 -17.89 10.08 0.77
C GLN A 270 -17.73 11.45 1.41
N ASP A 271 -18.04 12.51 0.66
CA ASP A 271 -17.78 13.89 1.09
C ASP A 271 -16.31 14.05 1.54
N ASP A 272 -16.10 14.52 2.78
CA ASP A 272 -14.79 14.68 3.44
C ASP A 272 -14.38 13.46 4.29
N LYS A 273 -15.09 12.34 4.18
CA LYS A 273 -14.86 11.14 5.00
C LYS A 273 -14.22 10.01 4.20
N ALA A 274 -13.26 9.34 4.83
CA ALA A 274 -12.65 8.10 4.40
C ALA A 274 -13.42 6.89 4.96
N LEU A 275 -13.78 5.93 4.12
CA LEU A 275 -14.41 4.66 4.48
C LEU A 275 -13.33 3.58 4.58
N TYR A 276 -13.32 2.80 5.65
CA TYR A 276 -12.23 1.84 5.89
C TYR A 276 -12.68 0.50 6.47
N LEU A 277 -11.83 -0.50 6.26
CA LEU A 277 -11.83 -1.79 6.92
C LEU A 277 -10.81 -1.78 8.07
N ASP A 278 -11.27 -2.17 9.25
CA ASP A 278 -10.51 -2.09 10.50
C ASP A 278 -9.94 -3.46 10.89
N PRO A 279 -8.61 -3.65 10.90
CA PRO A 279 -8.02 -4.95 11.25
C PRO A 279 -8.00 -5.24 12.76
N HIS A 280 -8.46 -4.33 13.63
CA HIS A 280 -8.23 -4.44 15.08
C HIS A 280 -9.21 -5.38 15.82
N ASP A 281 -10.12 -6.03 15.11
CA ASP A 281 -10.97 -7.08 15.67
C ASP A 281 -10.18 -8.38 15.85
N VAL A 282 -10.33 -9.01 17.02
CA VAL A 282 -9.57 -10.22 17.37
C VAL A 282 -10.42 -11.45 17.08
N GLN A 283 -10.00 -12.24 16.10
CA GLN A 283 -10.68 -13.46 15.66
C GLN A 283 -9.79 -14.69 15.89
N LEU A 284 -10.35 -15.90 15.89
CA LEU A 284 -9.54 -17.14 15.91
C LEU A 284 -8.93 -17.37 14.54
N ALA A 285 -7.72 -17.94 14.47
CA ALA A 285 -7.16 -18.44 13.22
C ALA A 285 -8.11 -19.49 12.61
N VAL A 286 -8.32 -19.42 11.29
CA VAL A 286 -9.17 -20.35 10.54
C VAL A 286 -8.34 -20.94 9.40
N ASP A 287 -8.35 -22.27 9.30
CA ASP A 287 -7.72 -23.00 8.19
C ASP A 287 -8.74 -23.14 7.04
N ILE A 288 -8.60 -22.30 6.01
CA ILE A 288 -9.37 -22.41 4.77
C ILE A 288 -8.52 -23.19 3.77
N LYS A 289 -8.87 -24.46 3.56
CA LYS A 289 -8.21 -25.33 2.57
C LYS A 289 -8.73 -25.05 1.16
N ARG A 290 -7.87 -25.18 0.16
CA ARG A 290 -8.18 -24.88 -1.26
C ARG A 290 -9.35 -25.69 -1.82
N ASP A 291 -9.50 -26.92 -1.37
CA ASP A 291 -10.53 -27.87 -1.81
C ASP A 291 -11.84 -27.75 -1.01
N ASN A 292 -11.84 -26.98 0.08
CA ASN A 292 -13.02 -26.82 0.92
C ASN A 292 -13.91 -25.65 0.44
N LEU A 293 -14.68 -25.90 -0.61
CA LEU A 293 -15.62 -24.91 -1.17
C LEU A 293 -16.78 -24.55 -0.23
N ASP A 294 -16.97 -25.33 0.84
CA ASP A 294 -17.97 -25.11 1.87
C ASP A 294 -17.40 -24.47 3.15
N ALA A 295 -16.14 -24.00 3.12
CA ALA A 295 -15.48 -23.36 4.25
C ALA A 295 -16.32 -22.18 4.79
N ASP A 296 -16.25 -21.96 6.10
CA ASP A 296 -16.82 -20.75 6.70
C ASP A 296 -15.88 -19.56 6.46
N THR A 297 -16.30 -18.67 5.56
CA THR A 297 -15.57 -17.47 5.18
C THR A 297 -16.07 -16.22 5.90
N SER A 298 -17.04 -16.33 6.81
CA SER A 298 -17.68 -15.18 7.47
C SER A 298 -16.69 -14.26 8.19
N SER A 299 -15.66 -14.83 8.84
CA SER A 299 -14.60 -14.08 9.52
C SER A 299 -13.72 -13.22 8.59
N TYR A 300 -13.81 -13.41 7.27
CA TYR A 300 -13.07 -12.66 6.26
C TYR A 300 -13.91 -11.55 5.60
N HIS A 301 -15.09 -11.21 6.15
CA HIS A 301 -15.98 -10.19 5.59
C HIS A 301 -16.59 -9.30 6.68
N CYS A 302 -16.79 -8.03 6.37
CA CYS A 302 -17.32 -7.03 7.31
C CYS A 302 -18.53 -6.30 6.70
N SER A 303 -19.67 -6.31 7.38
CA SER A 303 -20.85 -5.52 6.99
C SER A 303 -20.90 -4.14 7.66
N THR A 304 -20.03 -3.87 8.63
CA THR A 304 -20.00 -2.61 9.37
C THR A 304 -19.15 -1.59 8.64
N VAL A 305 -19.80 -0.58 8.06
CA VAL A 305 -19.11 0.56 7.45
C VAL A 305 -18.59 1.48 8.54
N ARG A 306 -17.28 1.71 8.56
CA ARG A 306 -16.61 2.66 9.45
C ARG A 306 -16.08 3.83 8.63
N ASN A 307 -16.11 5.02 9.22
CA ASN A 307 -15.58 6.21 8.59
C ASN A 307 -14.75 7.08 9.55
N LEU A 308 -13.87 7.90 8.99
CA LEU A 308 -13.19 9.00 9.68
C LEU A 308 -13.02 10.18 8.71
N PRO A 309 -12.91 11.42 9.20
CA PRO A 309 -12.49 12.56 8.39
C PRO A 309 -11.16 12.31 7.67
N LEU A 310 -11.06 12.71 6.39
CA LEU A 310 -9.87 12.54 5.58
C LEU A 310 -8.64 13.29 6.13
N ASP A 311 -8.84 14.40 6.83
CA ASP A 311 -7.78 15.18 7.47
C ASP A 311 -7.20 14.52 8.74
N LEU A 312 -7.87 13.48 9.26
CA LEU A 312 -7.41 12.69 10.41
C LEU A 312 -6.68 11.41 10.00
N ILE A 313 -6.57 11.10 8.70
CA ILE A 313 -5.73 9.99 8.26
C ILE A 313 -4.27 10.29 8.58
N ASP A 314 -3.49 9.24 8.87
CA ASP A 314 -2.07 9.41 9.14
C ASP A 314 -1.31 9.83 7.86
N PRO A 315 -0.35 10.77 7.95
CA PRO A 315 0.40 11.20 6.79
C PRO A 315 1.30 10.13 6.18
N SER A 316 1.65 9.07 6.92
CA SER A 316 2.40 7.92 6.40
C SER A 316 1.44 6.85 5.88
N LEU A 317 1.36 6.73 4.56
CA LEU A 317 0.43 5.83 3.87
C LEU A 317 1.05 5.22 2.60
N ALA A 318 0.38 4.25 1.99
CA ALA A 318 0.66 3.76 0.65
C ALA A 318 -0.64 3.61 -0.14
N ILE A 319 -0.64 4.13 -1.36
CA ILE A 319 -1.76 4.03 -2.30
C ILE A 319 -1.52 2.83 -3.22
N GLY A 320 -2.54 1.99 -3.39
CA GLY A 320 -2.47 0.83 -4.28
C GLY A 320 -3.25 1.04 -5.57
N PHE A 321 -2.73 0.56 -6.69
CA PHE A 321 -3.45 0.47 -7.96
C PHE A 321 -3.24 -0.90 -8.62
N TYR A 322 -4.28 -1.41 -9.27
CA TYR A 322 -4.22 -2.63 -10.08
C TYR A 322 -4.49 -2.30 -11.55
N CYS A 323 -3.54 -2.63 -12.41
CA CYS A 323 -3.68 -2.54 -13.86
C CYS A 323 -3.66 -3.96 -14.43
N ARG A 324 -4.74 -4.39 -15.08
CA ARG A 324 -4.84 -5.77 -15.60
C ARG A 324 -3.90 -6.00 -16.78
N ASP A 325 -3.77 -5.00 -17.63
CA ASP A 325 -3.03 -5.05 -18.88
C ASP A 325 -2.42 -3.68 -19.19
N LYS A 326 -1.90 -3.55 -20.41
CA LYS A 326 -1.23 -2.34 -20.87
C LYS A 326 -2.19 -1.17 -21.01
N ASP A 327 -3.41 -1.42 -21.49
CA ASP A 327 -4.40 -0.36 -21.72
C ASP A 327 -4.88 0.21 -20.37
N ASP A 328 -5.10 -0.66 -19.38
CA ASP A 328 -5.38 -0.25 -18.00
C ASP A 328 -4.26 0.63 -17.41
N PHE A 329 -2.99 0.28 -17.69
CA PHE A 329 -1.83 1.04 -17.22
C PHE A 329 -1.69 2.39 -17.93
N GLU A 330 -1.94 2.46 -19.24
CA GLU A 330 -1.96 3.71 -20.00
C GLU A 330 -3.10 4.65 -19.54
N ASP A 331 -4.28 4.11 -19.24
CA ASP A 331 -5.38 4.87 -18.62
C ASP A 331 -4.99 5.39 -17.23
N PHE A 332 -4.32 4.55 -16.40
CA PHE A 332 -3.78 4.98 -15.12
C PHE A 332 -2.79 6.15 -15.29
N CYS A 333 -1.81 6.04 -16.20
CA CYS A 333 -0.85 7.11 -16.46
C CYS A 333 -1.52 8.41 -16.93
N SER A 334 -2.55 8.31 -17.78
CA SER A 334 -3.33 9.46 -18.24
C SER A 334 -4.06 10.15 -17.09
N ARG A 335 -4.69 9.38 -16.18
CA ARG A 335 -5.35 9.92 -14.99
C ARG A 335 -4.37 10.52 -13.99
N ALA A 336 -3.25 9.85 -13.76
CA ALA A 336 -2.17 10.33 -12.90
C ALA A 336 -1.60 11.67 -13.38
N SER A 337 -1.38 11.82 -14.70
CA SER A 337 -0.92 13.08 -15.29
C SER A 337 -1.94 14.21 -15.09
N LYS A 338 -3.24 13.93 -15.25
CA LYS A 338 -4.31 14.90 -14.97
C LYS A 338 -4.40 15.27 -13.49
N LEU A 339 -4.10 14.32 -12.59
CA LEU A 339 -4.05 14.57 -11.16
C LEU A 339 -2.86 15.47 -10.78
N GLU A 340 -1.72 15.27 -11.45
CA GLU A 340 -0.55 16.14 -11.33
C GLU A 340 -0.86 17.58 -11.77
N ASP A 341 -1.56 17.77 -12.89
CA ASP A 341 -1.97 19.10 -13.38
C ASP A 341 -2.82 19.87 -12.35
N LYS A 342 -3.64 19.15 -11.57
CA LYS A 342 -4.50 19.71 -10.51
C LYS A 342 -3.77 20.00 -9.20
N SER A 343 -2.52 19.54 -9.07
CA SER A 343 -1.78 19.54 -7.80
C SER A 343 -1.21 20.90 -7.38
N ASN A 344 -1.24 21.89 -8.28
CA ASN A 344 -0.66 23.22 -8.09
C ASN A 344 0.81 23.14 -7.59
N GLY A 345 1.61 22.27 -8.20
CA GLY A 345 3.04 22.11 -7.93
C GLY A 345 3.40 21.22 -6.73
N ALA A 346 2.45 20.48 -6.15
CA ALA A 346 2.77 19.39 -5.21
C ALA A 346 1.89 18.15 -5.48
N PRO A 347 2.26 17.35 -6.49
CA PRO A 347 1.55 16.12 -6.81
C PRO A 347 1.81 15.04 -5.75
N LEU A 348 0.88 14.08 -5.64
CA LEU A 348 1.10 12.87 -4.84
C LEU A 348 2.22 12.01 -5.43
N PHE A 349 2.23 11.90 -6.76
CA PHE A 349 3.21 11.20 -7.58
C PHE A 349 3.10 11.75 -9.01
N THR A 350 4.14 11.55 -9.81
CA THR A 350 4.20 12.01 -11.21
C THR A 350 4.42 10.84 -12.17
N VAL A 351 4.27 11.08 -13.47
CA VAL A 351 4.51 10.07 -14.51
C VAL A 351 5.63 10.53 -15.44
N ALA A 352 6.61 9.67 -15.71
CA ALA A 352 7.71 9.94 -16.63
C ALA A 352 7.97 8.77 -17.59
N GLN A 353 8.47 9.09 -18.79
CA GLN A 353 8.77 8.08 -19.81
C GLN A 353 10.00 7.23 -19.49
N THR A 354 11.01 7.82 -18.83
CA THR A 354 12.30 7.18 -18.59
C THR A 354 12.86 7.63 -17.26
N THR A 355 13.50 6.73 -16.53
CA THR A 355 14.30 7.09 -15.36
C THR A 355 15.38 8.07 -15.80
N ARG A 356 15.42 9.29 -15.24
CA ARG A 356 16.57 10.18 -15.47
C ARG A 356 17.79 9.54 -14.83
N SER A 357 18.65 8.90 -15.62
CA SER A 357 19.98 8.52 -15.14
C SER A 357 20.66 9.79 -14.63
N ALA A 358 21.16 9.76 -13.39
CA ALA A 358 21.92 10.86 -12.83
C ALA A 358 22.99 11.27 -13.85
N ILE A 359 22.96 12.55 -14.24
CA ILE A 359 24.01 13.13 -15.06
C ILE A 359 25.32 12.92 -14.28
N SER A 360 26.17 12.03 -14.79
CA SER A 360 27.58 12.03 -14.47
C SER A 360 28.10 13.40 -14.89
N ILE A 361 28.20 14.32 -13.93
CA ILE A 361 28.99 15.53 -14.09
C ILE A 361 30.43 15.01 -14.14
N GLN A 362 30.91 14.72 -15.34
CA GLN A 362 32.33 14.59 -15.57
C GLN A 362 32.93 15.97 -15.28
N HIS A 363 33.57 16.09 -14.12
CA HIS A 363 34.46 17.20 -13.82
C HIS A 363 35.50 17.26 -14.96
N GLN A 364 35.34 18.23 -15.84
CA GLN A 364 36.34 18.53 -16.85
C GLN A 364 37.39 19.40 -16.15
N ASP A 365 38.45 18.76 -15.65
CA ASP A 365 39.63 19.45 -15.14
C ASP A 365 40.26 20.26 -16.28
N ALA A 366 39.97 21.56 -16.29
CA ALA A 366 40.71 22.52 -17.09
C ALA A 366 42.05 22.78 -16.41
N LEU A 367 43.08 22.12 -16.93
CA LEU A 367 44.48 22.49 -16.79
C LEU A 367 44.65 24.00 -17.04
N VAL A 368 45.09 24.74 -16.02
CA VAL A 368 45.67 26.08 -16.17
C VAL A 368 47.11 26.00 -15.70
N ASP A 369 47.98 25.92 -16.69
CA ASP A 369 49.42 26.09 -16.57
C ASP A 369 49.75 27.59 -16.48
N GLY A 370 50.65 27.99 -15.60
CA GLY A 370 51.46 29.20 -15.81
C GLY A 370 51.57 30.23 -14.67
N LEU A 371 52.66 30.07 -13.90
CA LEU A 371 53.63 31.11 -13.48
C LEU A 371 53.34 31.99 -12.24
N GLY A 372 54.09 31.69 -11.17
CA GLY A 372 55.03 32.67 -10.61
C GLY A 372 54.95 32.93 -9.10
N GLY A 373 56.03 32.63 -8.37
CA GLY A 373 56.32 33.28 -7.09
C GLY A 373 56.93 32.38 -6.00
N ALA A 374 58.25 32.43 -5.86
CA ALA A 374 59.08 31.71 -4.89
C ALA A 374 58.90 32.19 -3.43
N GLY A 375 59.20 31.32 -2.45
CA GLY A 375 59.26 31.73 -1.04
C GLY A 375 59.46 30.65 0.04
N ASN A 376 60.54 29.86 -0.07
CA ASN A 376 61.43 29.30 0.97
C ASN A 376 60.97 28.91 2.41
N SER A 377 61.55 27.78 2.87
CA SER A 377 61.87 27.30 4.25
C SER A 377 60.71 26.90 5.18
N GLY A 378 60.74 25.82 5.98
CA GLY A 378 61.74 24.81 6.36
C GLY A 378 61.25 24.07 7.63
N MET A 379 61.75 22.84 7.86
CA MET A 379 61.75 21.98 9.08
C MET A 379 60.46 21.83 9.92
N ASP A 380 59.90 20.63 10.12
CA ASP A 380 60.32 19.48 10.96
C ASP A 380 59.80 19.51 12.42
N ASP A 381 59.44 18.31 12.88
CA ASP A 381 59.21 17.82 14.24
C ASP A 381 57.95 18.12 15.10
N THR A 382 57.10 17.08 15.18
CA THR A 382 56.77 16.23 16.34
C THR A 382 56.46 16.79 17.76
N PHE A 383 55.38 16.23 18.35
CA PHE A 383 55.09 15.86 19.77
C PHE A 383 54.03 16.62 20.63
N SER A 384 53.14 15.78 21.21
CA SER A 384 52.36 15.83 22.48
C SER A 384 51.45 17.02 22.79
N ASP A 385 50.14 16.85 23.00
CA ASP A 385 49.34 16.14 24.04
C ASP A 385 48.75 17.12 25.08
N CYS A 386 47.55 16.78 25.55
CA CYS A 386 46.76 17.33 26.66
C CYS A 386 45.97 18.63 26.44
N GLY A 387 44.63 18.52 26.51
CA GLY A 387 43.77 19.67 26.79
C GLY A 387 42.28 19.40 26.63
N ALA A 388 41.69 18.65 27.56
CA ALA A 388 40.25 18.53 27.68
C ALA A 388 39.62 19.90 27.99
N HIS A 389 38.66 20.35 27.16
CA HIS A 389 37.66 21.33 27.57
C HIS A 389 36.31 21.00 26.94
N SER A 390 35.35 20.77 27.83
CA SER A 390 33.91 20.78 27.60
C SER A 390 33.44 22.16 27.12
N GLY A 391 32.59 22.17 26.10
CA GLY A 391 31.86 23.36 25.67
C GLY A 391 30.76 22.95 24.70
N ASP A 392 29.54 22.96 25.19
CA ASP A 392 28.31 22.86 24.41
C ASP A 392 28.27 24.00 23.38
N GLU A 393 28.08 23.68 22.09
CA GLU A 393 27.62 24.68 21.11
C GLU A 393 26.49 24.14 20.23
N GLU A 394 25.34 24.74 20.55
CA GLU A 394 24.06 24.84 19.90
C GLU A 394 24.17 25.27 18.42
N TRP A 395 23.80 24.40 17.48
CA TRP A 395 23.70 24.76 16.07
C TRP A 395 22.32 25.37 15.76
N GLN A 396 22.28 26.69 15.63
CA GLN A 396 21.18 27.41 14.99
C GLN A 396 21.34 27.35 13.47
N ILE A 397 20.29 26.88 12.79
CA ILE A 397 20.14 26.89 11.33
C ILE A 397 19.24 28.09 10.97
N LEU A 398 19.72 28.89 10.01
CA LEU A 398 18.94 29.87 9.25
C LEU A 398 18.30 29.21 8.03
#